data_AF-A0A392S0Y2-F1
#
_entry.id   AF-A0A392S0Y2-F1
#
_cell.length_a   1.000
_cell.length_b   1.000
_cell.length_c   1.000
_cell.angle_alpha   90.00
_cell.angle_beta   90.00
_cell.angle_gamma   90.00
#
_symmetry.space_group_name_H-M   'P 1'
#
loop_
_entity.id
_entity.type
_entity.pdbx_description
1 polymer ?
#
loop_
_entity_poly.entity_id
_entity_poly.type
_entity_poly.pdbx_seq_one_letter_code
_entity_poly.pdbx_strand_id
1 'polypeptide(L)' 'QGANSEEEKPLNEDDLKAWDLDFVKVDTATLFELILAPNYLDIKSLLDLTCQQWRS' A
#
# COMPACT_ATOMS: atom_id res chain seq x y z
N GLN A 1 -28.31 14.85 21.29
CA GLN A 1 -26.87 14.70 21.53
C GLN A 1 -26.63 13.19 21.49
N GLY A 2 -26.10 12.55 20.46
CA GLY A 2 -25.04 12.96 19.55
C GLY A 2 -23.78 12.17 19.91
N ALA A 3 -23.81 10.85 19.72
CA ALA A 3 -22.64 9.98 19.82
C ALA A 3 -22.64 9.08 18.57
N ASN A 4 -22.12 9.62 17.48
CA ASN A 4 -21.80 8.87 16.26
C ASN A 4 -20.71 7.88 16.65
N SER A 5 -21.13 6.64 16.95
CA SER A 5 -20.24 5.53 17.25
C SER A 5 -20.04 4.83 15.92
N GLU A 6 -19.15 5.36 15.09
CA GLU A 6 -18.66 4.64 13.92
C GLU A 6 -17.91 3.41 14.44
N GLU A 7 -18.60 2.27 14.52
CA GLU A 7 -17.96 0.97 14.64
C GLU A 7 -16.93 0.87 13.51
N GLU A 8 -15.64 0.88 13.85
CA GLU A 8 -14.59 0.53 12.90
C GLU A 8 -14.81 -0.93 12.49
N LYS A 9 -15.57 -1.10 11.41
CA LYS A 9 -15.76 -2.39 10.76
C LYS A 9 -14.35 -2.90 10.39
N PRO A 10 -13.97 -4.14 10.77
CA PRO A 10 -12.65 -4.64 10.46
C PRO A 10 -12.41 -4.50 8.95
N LEU A 11 -11.36 -3.78 8.58
CA LEU A 11 -10.94 -3.62 7.19
C LEU A 11 -10.82 -5.01 6.59
N ASN A 12 -11.64 -5.28 5.58
CA ASN A 12 -11.64 -6.54 4.89
C ASN A 12 -10.31 -6.68 4.13
N GLU A 13 -9.70 -7.87 4.15
CA GLU A 13 -8.41 -8.14 3.51
C GLU A 13 -8.40 -7.80 2.01
N ASP A 14 -9.53 -7.96 1.33
CA ASP A 14 -9.65 -7.62 -0.09
C ASP A 14 -9.70 -6.11 -0.33
N ASP A 15 -10.26 -5.34 0.61
CA ASP A 15 -10.23 -3.87 0.54
C ASP A 15 -8.80 -3.36 0.75
N LEU A 16 -8.03 -3.99 1.65
CA LEU A 16 -6.61 -3.70 1.84
C LEU A 16 -5.78 -4.02 0.59
N LYS A 17 -6.00 -5.19 -0.04
CA LYS A 17 -5.31 -5.54 -1.29
C LYS A 17 -5.63 -4.56 -2.43
N ALA A 18 -6.89 -4.15 -2.55
CA ALA A 18 -7.29 -3.17 -3.55
C ALA A 18 -6.59 -1.82 -3.31
N TRP A 19 -6.53 -1.39 -2.05
CA TRP A 19 -5.82 -0.18 -1.66
C TRP A 19 -4.31 -0.28 -1.93
N ASP A 20 -3.66 -1.40 -1.60
CA ASP A 20 -2.24 -1.64 -1.88
C ASP A 20 -1.93 -1.52 -3.37
N LEU A 21 -2.78 -2.09 -4.23
CA LEU A 21 -2.65 -1.99 -5.68
C LEU A 21 -2.82 -0.56 -6.18
N ASP A 22 -3.77 0.20 -5.63
CA ASP A 22 -3.97 1.60 -6.02
C ASP A 22 -2.85 2.51 -5.50
N PHE A 23 -2.31 2.22 -4.31
CA PHE A 23 -1.22 2.97 -3.70
C PHE A 23 0.07 2.92 -4.54
N VAL A 24 0.39 1.77 -5.13
CA VAL A 24 1.59 1.62 -5.98
C VAL A 24 1.38 2.03 -7.44
N LYS A 25 0.17 2.44 -7.84
CA LYS A 25 -0.11 3.02 -9.18
C LYS A 25 0.33 4.48 -9.25
N VAL A 26 1.64 4.68 -9.20
CA VAL A 26 2.30 5.97 -9.36
C VAL A 26 3.11 5.99 -10.66
N ASP A 27 3.65 7.15 -11.03
CA ASP A 27 4.56 7.24 -12.17
C ASP A 27 5.87 6.46 -11.92
N THR A 28 6.59 6.14 -12.99
CA THR A 28 7.80 5.30 -12.93
C THR A 28 8.90 5.90 -12.05
N ALA A 29 9.05 7.23 -12.02
CA ALA A 29 10.10 7.86 -11.20
C ALA A 29 9.77 7.69 -9.72
N THR A 30 8.52 7.99 -9.34
CA THR A 30 8.03 7.78 -7.97
C THR A 30 8.08 6.30 -7.57
N LEU A 31 7.72 5.37 -8.47
CA LEU A 31 7.79 3.93 -8.18
C LEU A 31 9.23 3.48 -7.92
N PHE A 32 10.22 4.00 -8.65
CA PHE A 32 11.61 3.66 -8.44
C PHE A 32 12.12 4.14 -7.06
N GLU A 33 11.79 5.37 -6.67
CA GLU A 33 12.10 5.86 -5.31
C GLU A 33 11.40 5.04 -4.23
N LEU A 34 10.15 4.64 -4.49
CA LEU A 34 9.35 3.79 -3.62
C LEU A 34 9.85 2.33 -3.56
N ILE A 35 10.69 1.87 -4.49
CA ILE A 35 11.40 0.57 -4.39
C ILE A 35 12.67 0.70 -3.54
N LEU A 36 13.38 1.83 -3.67
CA LEU A 36 14.64 2.06 -2.94
C LEU A 36 14.42 2.30 -1.45
N ALA A 37 13.40 3.07 -1.08
CA ALA A 37 13.12 3.39 0.33
C ALA A 37 12.84 2.15 1.20
N PRO A 38 11.95 1.21 0.82
CA PRO A 38 11.70 -0.02 1.56
C PRO A 38 12.92 -0.95 1.61
N ASN A 39 13.73 -0.98 0.55
CA ASN A 39 14.98 -1.73 0.53
C ASN A 39 15.99 -1.18 1.55
N TYR A 40 16.07 0.15 1.71
CA TYR A 40 16.93 0.77 2.71
C TYR A 40 16.40 0.61 4.15
N LEU A 41 15.07 0.65 4.33
CA LEU A 41 14.39 0.58 5.62
C LEU A 41 14.07 -0.86 6.08
N ASP A 42 14.43 -1.87 5.28
CA ASP A 42 14.14 -3.29 5.51
C ASP A 42 12.64 -3.62 5.68
N ILE A 43 11.79 -2.99 4.85
CA ILE A 43 10.34 -3.22 4.85
C ILE A 43 9.98 -4.19 3.71
N LYS A 44 10.10 -5.48 3.99
CA LYS A 44 9.93 -6.55 2.99
C LYS A 44 8.57 -6.53 2.27
N SER A 45 7.47 -6.33 2.98
CA SER A 45 6.12 -6.35 2.38
C SER A 45 5.94 -5.26 1.33
N LEU A 46 6.43 -4.04 1.61
CA LEU A 46 6.36 -2.90 0.69
C LEU A 46 7.34 -3.05 -0.48
N LEU A 47 8.53 -3.61 -0.24
CA LEU A 47 9.46 -3.97 -1.31
C LEU A 47 8.85 -5.00 -2.27
N ASP A 48 8.23 -6.06 -1.72
CA ASP A 48 7.61 -7.10 -2.52
C ASP A 48 6.42 -6.55 -3.35
N LEU A 49 5.61 -5.65 -2.77
CA LEU A 49 4.47 -5.01 -3.45
C LEU A 49 4.94 -4.10 -4.60
N THR A 50 5.91 -3.22 -4.35
CA THR A 50 6.45 -2.31 -5.38
C THR A 50 7.18 -3.08 -6.49
N CYS A 51 7.89 -4.16 -6.15
CA CYS A 51 8.51 -5.05 -7.13
C CYS A 51 7.47 -5.83 -7.96
N GLN A 52 6.31 -6.17 -7.39
CA GLN A 52 5.22 -6.78 -8.15
C GLN A 52 4.66 -5.79 -9.18
N GLN A 53 4.40 -4.54 -8.77
CA GLN A 53 3.93 -3.49 -9.66
C GLN A 53 4.91 -3.20 -10.81
N TRP A 54 6.23 -3.22 -10.55
CA TRP A 54 7.25 -3.02 -11.58
C TRP A 54 7.28 -4.13 -12.65
N ARG A 55 6.90 -5.36 -12.28
CA ARG A 55 6.87 -6.50 -13.21
C ARG A 55 5.58 -6.59 -14.02
N SER A 56 4.53 -5.87 -13.60
CA SER A 56 3.25 -5.81 -14.29
C SER A 56 3.26 -4.79 -15.44
#